data_AF-A0A327STJ9-F1
#
_entry.id   AF-A0A327STJ9-F1
#
_cell.length_a   1.000
_cell.length_b   1.000
_cell.length_c   1.000
_cell.angle_alpha   90.00
_cell.angle_beta   90.00
_cell.angle_gamma   90.00
#
_symmetry.space_group_name_H-M   'P 1'
#
loop_
_entity.id
_entity.type
_entity.pdbx_description
1 polymer ?
#
loop_
_entity_poly.entity_id
_entity_poly.type
_entity_poly.pdbx_seq_one_letter_code
_entity_poly.pdbx_strand_id
1 'polypeptide(L)'
;MKKNNFASKNYILLPVFRTNITQQDSPNVARFLTMLSNSVEHSSTVSLASRNMHQKSSDDIPVVVLDSIETQGAKLIRINADELANFRFSYPGLRIIEEKFYDPAVCSPKKILIQLDQVEIKTAVTVTVKDPNGKGISNTTVVLFTDFAASKGASGVTNAQGTIALNLDKSIAERIYVYADHSYWGYFKKDVQLGATLDIQLTPIKLDFKDSLRYFYDTAKLPRLTRKVRVGIIDTGVGPHRDLKVAGGKNLVRGEKETDYQDNGEGHGTHVGGIIGAYGDLNGVAAGVEIMSYRVFPKGSGASNFDIMKAINEAITDQCDLINMSLGESQVDEGIASYIKEAYNAGIVCFAANGNDNRSPVSFPANDSLSIAVSAMGRLNTFPPDSVETGSIQEPYGTDTANFIADFSNIGLETDLTAPGVGIISTYPNNLYAVMDGTSMACPAATGMAARILAGNPDLLNLPRNQTRADEMVKYLSINIKALGFGNLYEGKGMLQQPDAAK
;
A
#
# COMPACT_ATOMS: atom_id res chain seq x y z
N MET A 1 26.06 -21.87 -34.81
CA MET A 1 25.15 -22.13 -33.67
C MET A 1 24.30 -20.87 -33.47
N LYS A 2 22.99 -20.97 -33.62
CA LYS A 2 22.08 -19.83 -33.37
C LYS A 2 22.21 -19.48 -31.90
N LYS A 3 22.75 -18.30 -31.58
CA LYS A 3 22.63 -17.73 -30.23
C LYS A 3 21.14 -17.56 -29.99
N ASN A 4 20.55 -18.40 -29.14
CA ASN A 4 19.24 -18.12 -28.61
C ASN A 4 19.38 -16.79 -27.86
N ASN A 5 18.74 -15.73 -28.36
CA ASN A 5 18.62 -14.47 -27.63
C ASN A 5 17.69 -14.74 -26.45
N PHE A 6 18.25 -15.27 -25.35
CA PHE A 6 17.55 -15.25 -24.08
C PHE A 6 17.37 -13.79 -23.66
N ALA A 7 16.19 -13.46 -23.15
CA ALA A 7 15.84 -12.11 -22.75
C ALA A 7 16.70 -11.65 -21.56
N SER A 8 17.24 -10.44 -21.63
CA SER A 8 17.90 -9.80 -20.49
C SER A 8 16.88 -9.53 -19.38
N LYS A 9 17.24 -9.79 -18.12
CA LYS A 9 16.40 -9.52 -16.95
C LYS A 9 17.07 -8.54 -15.99
N ASN A 10 16.28 -7.85 -15.17
CA ASN A 10 16.77 -6.97 -14.13
C ASN A 10 16.96 -7.76 -12.82
N TYR A 11 18.05 -7.46 -12.12
CA TYR A 11 18.39 -8.05 -10.83
C TYR A 11 18.97 -6.99 -9.89
N ILE A 12 18.77 -7.19 -8.60
CA ILE A 12 19.33 -6.38 -7.53
C ILE A 12 20.56 -7.09 -6.98
N LEU A 13 21.69 -6.42 -7.01
CA LEU A 13 22.90 -6.82 -6.30
C LEU A 13 22.87 -6.23 -4.89
N LEU A 14 23.02 -7.08 -3.89
CA LEU A 14 22.99 -6.69 -2.48
C LEU A 14 24.13 -7.35 -1.72
N PRO A 15 24.84 -6.65 -0.79
CA PRO A 15 25.84 -7.31 0.03
C PRO A 15 25.22 -8.40 0.91
N VAL A 16 26.01 -9.41 1.27
CA VAL A 16 25.54 -10.55 2.07
C VAL A 16 25.19 -10.16 3.51
N PHE A 17 26.00 -9.33 4.16
CA PHE A 17 25.89 -9.11 5.61
C PHE A 17 25.01 -7.92 6.01
N ARG A 18 24.98 -6.86 5.20
CA ARG A 18 24.29 -5.59 5.47
C ARG A 18 23.83 -4.98 4.15
N THR A 19 22.94 -3.99 4.20
CA THR A 19 22.49 -3.30 2.98
C THR A 19 23.55 -2.34 2.41
N ASN A 20 24.46 -1.85 3.25
CA ASN A 20 25.64 -1.07 2.89
C ASN A 20 26.90 -1.73 3.46
N ILE A 21 27.95 -1.89 2.65
CA ILE A 21 29.16 -2.63 3.05
C ILE A 21 30.38 -1.70 3.15
N THR A 22 31.06 -1.72 4.28
CA THR A 22 32.28 -0.90 4.45
C THR A 22 33.50 -1.61 3.86
N GLN A 23 34.57 -0.86 3.61
CA GLN A 23 35.86 -1.45 3.25
C GLN A 23 36.42 -2.38 4.33
N GLN A 24 36.05 -2.17 5.60
CA GLN A 24 36.46 -3.04 6.69
C GLN A 24 35.70 -4.38 6.68
N ASP A 25 34.42 -4.35 6.30
CA ASP A 25 33.58 -5.56 6.21
C ASP A 25 34.02 -6.45 5.03
N SER A 26 34.23 -5.84 3.85
CA SER A 26 34.74 -6.55 2.67
C SER A 26 35.35 -5.56 1.66
N PRO A 27 36.68 -5.42 1.63
CA PRO A 27 37.34 -4.48 0.72
C PRO A 27 36.99 -4.69 -0.75
N ASN A 28 36.92 -5.96 -1.17
CA ASN A 28 36.66 -6.34 -2.56
C ASN A 28 35.22 -6.04 -2.99
N VAL A 29 34.24 -6.37 -2.14
CA VAL A 29 32.83 -6.11 -2.45
C VAL A 29 32.53 -4.62 -2.40
N ALA A 30 33.04 -3.91 -1.39
CA ALA A 30 32.90 -2.45 -1.28
C ALA A 30 33.47 -1.75 -2.52
N ARG A 31 34.69 -2.10 -2.93
CA ARG A 31 35.32 -1.54 -4.14
C ARG A 31 34.53 -1.86 -5.40
N PHE A 32 34.00 -3.07 -5.52
CA PHE A 32 33.18 -3.48 -6.66
C PHE A 32 31.89 -2.65 -6.74
N LEU A 33 31.15 -2.51 -5.65
CA LEU A 33 29.92 -1.71 -5.62
C LEU A 33 30.20 -0.22 -5.88
N THR A 34 31.30 0.34 -5.34
CA THR A 34 31.72 1.71 -5.64
C THR A 34 32.03 1.90 -7.13
N MET A 35 32.71 0.94 -7.77
CA MET A 35 33.00 0.99 -9.20
C MET A 35 31.71 1.06 -10.03
N LEU A 36 30.69 0.29 -9.66
CA LEU A 36 29.38 0.33 -10.33
C LEU A 36 28.62 1.64 -10.11
N SER A 37 28.88 2.38 -9.03
CA SER A 37 28.26 3.70 -8.79
C SER A 37 28.83 4.81 -9.67
N ASN A 38 30.13 4.76 -9.99
CA ASN A 38 30.78 5.76 -10.83
C ASN A 38 30.30 5.74 -12.29
N SER A 39 29.50 4.75 -12.67
CA SER A 39 28.97 4.59 -14.02
C SER A 39 27.52 5.08 -14.16
N VAL A 40 26.89 5.62 -13.10
CA VAL A 40 25.42 5.84 -13.03
C VAL A 40 24.95 7.16 -13.66
N GLU A 41 25.82 8.03 -14.20
CA GLU A 41 25.35 9.29 -14.85
C GLU A 41 24.38 9.04 -16.02
N HIS A 42 24.45 7.87 -16.65
CA HIS A 42 23.41 7.28 -17.52
C HIS A 42 23.49 5.75 -17.42
N SER A 43 22.45 5.02 -17.87
CA SER A 43 22.52 3.55 -17.94
C SER A 43 23.79 3.13 -18.70
N SER A 44 24.72 2.49 -17.99
CA SER A 44 26.06 2.26 -18.49
C SER A 44 26.38 0.78 -18.49
N THR A 45 26.96 0.33 -19.60
CA THR A 45 27.47 -1.04 -19.71
C THR A 45 28.84 -1.10 -19.08
N VAL A 46 28.99 -1.97 -18.09
CA VAL A 46 30.24 -2.33 -17.45
C VAL A 46 30.61 -3.75 -17.87
N SER A 47 31.81 -3.93 -18.40
CA SER A 47 32.38 -5.25 -18.70
C SER A 47 33.09 -5.78 -17.46
N LEU A 48 32.59 -6.89 -16.92
CA LEU A 48 33.08 -7.50 -15.70
C LEU A 48 33.88 -8.76 -15.99
N ALA A 49 35.12 -8.83 -15.51
CA ALA A 49 35.97 -10.00 -15.75
C ALA A 49 35.33 -11.30 -15.23
N SER A 50 35.25 -12.33 -16.08
CA SER A 50 34.96 -13.70 -15.65
C SER A 50 36.18 -14.27 -14.92
N ARG A 51 36.02 -14.68 -13.66
CA ARG A 51 37.15 -15.11 -12.81
C ARG A 51 37.44 -16.62 -12.85
N ASN A 52 36.76 -17.37 -13.73
CA ASN A 52 36.70 -18.83 -13.64
C ASN A 52 37.43 -19.66 -14.70
N MET A 53 38.08 -19.12 -15.73
CA MET A 53 38.93 -19.92 -16.64
C MET A 53 40.05 -19.10 -17.30
N HIS A 54 41.04 -19.81 -17.89
CA HIS A 54 42.18 -19.24 -18.61
C HIS A 54 41.76 -18.11 -19.57
N GLN A 55 42.22 -16.89 -19.26
CA GLN A 55 41.72 -15.61 -19.78
C GLN A 55 41.82 -15.45 -21.31
N LYS A 56 40.70 -15.13 -21.96
CA LYS A 56 40.65 -14.23 -23.11
C LYS A 56 39.73 -13.04 -22.77
N SER A 57 40.06 -11.85 -23.28
CA SER A 57 39.24 -10.63 -23.14
C SER A 57 37.86 -10.73 -23.80
N SER A 58 37.57 -11.82 -24.52
CA SER A 58 36.25 -12.14 -25.06
C SER A 58 35.25 -12.65 -24.03
N ASP A 59 35.68 -12.88 -22.79
CA ASP A 59 34.91 -13.59 -21.75
C ASP A 59 34.39 -12.63 -20.66
N ASP A 60 34.41 -11.32 -20.90
CA ASP A 60 33.84 -10.32 -20.00
C ASP A 60 32.32 -10.44 -19.96
N ILE A 61 31.76 -10.29 -18.75
CA ILE A 61 30.33 -10.33 -18.48
C ILE A 61 29.76 -8.91 -18.62
N PRO A 62 28.97 -8.62 -19.66
CA PRO A 62 28.35 -7.31 -19.83
C PRO A 62 27.19 -7.13 -18.84
N VAL A 63 27.28 -6.09 -18.02
CA VAL A 63 26.22 -5.70 -17.07
C VAL A 63 25.84 -4.25 -17.30
N VAL A 64 24.55 -3.95 -17.39
CA VAL A 64 24.08 -2.56 -17.42
C VAL A 64 23.65 -2.16 -16.02
N VAL A 65 24.28 -1.11 -15.45
CA VAL A 65 23.83 -0.54 -14.17
C VAL A 65 22.66 0.40 -14.44
N LEU A 66 21.53 0.13 -13.81
CA LEU A 66 20.28 0.88 -13.99
C LEU A 66 20.06 1.92 -12.90
N ASP A 67 20.41 1.60 -11.64
CA ASP A 67 20.17 2.46 -10.49
C ASP A 67 21.00 2.04 -9.26
N SER A 68 21.09 2.89 -8.23
CA SER A 68 21.86 2.69 -6.99
C SER A 68 21.16 3.30 -5.77
N ILE A 69 21.20 2.62 -4.61
CA ILE A 69 20.70 3.18 -3.34
C ILE A 69 21.77 3.98 -2.62
N GLU A 70 22.99 3.44 -2.59
CA GLU A 70 24.17 4.02 -1.93
C GLU A 70 25.41 3.70 -2.77
N THR A 71 26.51 4.45 -2.57
CA THR A 71 27.78 4.16 -3.27
C THR A 71 28.25 2.73 -3.02
N GLN A 72 28.16 2.26 -1.77
CA GLN A 72 28.57 0.92 -1.35
C GLN A 72 27.39 0.00 -1.01
N GLY A 73 26.17 0.40 -1.38
CA GLY A 73 24.96 -0.39 -1.16
C GLY A 73 24.42 -1.02 -2.44
N ALA A 74 23.14 -1.37 -2.37
CA ALA A 74 22.44 -2.11 -3.40
C ALA A 74 22.51 -1.44 -4.78
N LYS A 75 22.59 -2.27 -5.83
CA LYS A 75 22.61 -1.85 -7.23
C LYS A 75 21.53 -2.57 -7.99
N LEU A 76 20.79 -1.85 -8.81
CA LEU A 76 19.91 -2.46 -9.79
C LEU A 76 20.67 -2.61 -11.11
N ILE A 77 20.70 -3.81 -11.64
CA ILE A 77 21.43 -4.14 -12.86
C ILE A 77 20.54 -4.87 -13.86
N ARG A 78 20.95 -4.87 -15.13
CA ARG A 78 20.44 -5.75 -16.17
C ARG A 78 21.56 -6.63 -16.69
N ILE A 79 21.30 -7.93 -16.74
CA ILE A 79 22.27 -8.95 -17.19
C ILE A 79 21.56 -9.98 -18.08
N ASN A 80 22.30 -10.56 -19.03
CA ASN A 80 21.83 -11.69 -19.81
C ASN A 80 21.67 -12.93 -18.90
N ALA A 81 20.58 -13.67 -19.07
CA ALA A 81 20.32 -14.90 -18.32
C ALA A 81 21.46 -15.93 -18.45
N ASP A 82 22.09 -16.05 -19.62
CA ASP A 82 23.19 -16.98 -19.86
C ASP A 82 24.45 -16.62 -19.05
N GLU A 83 24.63 -15.33 -18.75
CA GLU A 83 25.78 -14.83 -17.98
C GLU A 83 25.53 -14.82 -16.47
N LEU A 84 24.29 -15.05 -16.03
CA LEU A 84 23.93 -15.00 -14.62
C LEU A 84 24.71 -16.04 -13.79
N ALA A 85 24.89 -17.23 -14.34
CA ALA A 85 25.66 -18.29 -13.69
C ALA A 85 27.14 -17.88 -13.56
N ASN A 86 27.75 -17.39 -14.64
CA ASN A 86 29.13 -16.91 -14.64
C ASN A 86 29.35 -15.76 -13.65
N PHE A 87 28.39 -14.83 -13.59
CA PHE A 87 28.42 -13.71 -12.67
C PHE A 87 28.40 -14.18 -11.20
N ARG A 88 27.46 -15.07 -10.86
CA ARG A 88 27.32 -15.61 -9.49
C ARG A 88 28.60 -16.27 -8.98
N PHE A 89 29.29 -17.01 -9.84
CA PHE A 89 30.57 -17.64 -9.47
C PHE A 89 31.74 -16.65 -9.41
N SER A 90 31.74 -15.60 -10.25
CA SER A 90 32.86 -14.65 -10.34
C SER A 90 32.86 -13.60 -9.22
N TYR A 91 31.69 -13.32 -8.62
CA TYR A 91 31.52 -12.26 -7.62
C TYR A 91 30.90 -12.79 -6.31
N PRO A 92 31.62 -13.67 -5.58
CA PRO A 92 31.16 -14.15 -4.27
C PRO A 92 31.07 -13.00 -3.25
N GLY A 93 30.16 -13.13 -2.29
CA GLY A 93 29.90 -12.08 -1.29
C GLY A 93 28.81 -11.08 -1.69
N LEU A 94 28.19 -11.28 -2.87
CA LEU A 94 26.98 -10.60 -3.30
C LEU A 94 25.82 -11.57 -3.37
N ARG A 95 24.65 -11.10 -2.95
CA ARG A 95 23.35 -11.68 -3.25
C ARG A 95 22.83 -11.09 -4.56
N ILE A 96 22.09 -11.89 -5.30
CA ILE A 96 21.46 -11.48 -6.55
C ILE A 96 19.99 -11.87 -6.56
N ILE A 97 19.14 -10.86 -6.50
CA ILE A 97 17.69 -10.97 -6.27
C ILE A 97 16.98 -10.48 -7.54
N GLU A 98 15.89 -11.11 -7.96
CA GLU A 98 15.12 -10.63 -9.13
C GLU A 98 14.39 -9.32 -8.80
N GLU A 99 14.30 -8.39 -9.76
CA GLU A 99 13.40 -7.24 -9.62
C GLU A 99 11.95 -7.73 -9.68
N LYS A 100 11.17 -7.42 -8.65
CA LYS A 100 9.75 -7.78 -8.52
C LYS A 100 8.91 -6.51 -8.40
N PHE A 101 7.61 -6.62 -8.63
CA PHE A 101 6.68 -5.51 -8.56
C PHE A 101 5.60 -5.78 -7.50
N TYR A 102 5.24 -4.73 -6.77
CA TYR A 102 4.22 -4.72 -5.73
C TYR A 102 3.03 -3.91 -6.18
N ASP A 103 1.85 -4.22 -5.66
CA ASP A 103 0.63 -3.43 -5.86
C ASP A 103 0.20 -2.76 -4.54
N PRO A 104 -0.53 -1.63 -4.58
CA PRO A 104 -1.14 -1.06 -3.38
C PRO A 104 -2.15 -2.06 -2.77
N ALA A 105 -2.16 -2.19 -1.44
CA ALA A 105 -3.02 -3.12 -0.72
C ALA A 105 -4.45 -2.58 -0.52
N VAL A 106 -5.08 -2.12 -1.60
CA VAL A 106 -6.46 -1.61 -1.59
C VAL A 106 -7.41 -2.75 -1.92
N CYS A 107 -8.52 -2.85 -1.19
CA CYS A 107 -9.66 -3.60 -1.67
C CYS A 107 -10.39 -2.73 -2.69
N SER A 108 -9.69 -2.37 -3.77
CA SER A 108 -10.35 -1.80 -4.92
C SER A 108 -10.91 -3.00 -5.67
N PRO A 109 -12.20 -3.03 -5.99
CA PRO A 109 -12.69 -3.97 -6.98
C PRO A 109 -11.98 -3.55 -8.26
N LYS A 110 -10.86 -4.22 -8.61
CA LYS A 110 -10.15 -4.06 -9.89
C LYS A 110 -11.22 -3.75 -10.91
N LYS A 111 -11.35 -2.48 -11.35
CA LYS A 111 -12.56 -1.94 -12.00
C LYS A 111 -13.10 -3.06 -12.88
N ILE A 112 -14.14 -3.76 -12.42
CA ILE A 112 -14.47 -5.07 -12.99
C ILE A 112 -15.10 -4.77 -14.33
N LEU A 113 -14.24 -4.61 -15.33
CA LEU A 113 -14.61 -4.29 -16.68
C LEU A 113 -14.95 -5.61 -17.32
N ILE A 114 -16.21 -5.98 -17.20
CA ILE A 114 -16.75 -7.13 -17.91
C ILE A 114 -16.85 -6.70 -19.38
N GLN A 115 -15.96 -7.24 -20.22
CA GLN A 115 -16.18 -7.22 -21.65
C GLN A 115 -17.24 -8.27 -21.97
N LEU A 116 -18.31 -7.83 -22.63
CA LEU A 116 -19.29 -8.74 -23.19
C LEU A 116 -18.58 -9.58 -24.27
N ASP A 117 -18.48 -10.88 -24.04
CA ASP A 117 -18.35 -11.82 -25.16
C ASP A 117 -19.55 -11.64 -26.11
N GLN A 118 -19.41 -12.06 -27.37
CA GLN A 118 -20.47 -11.93 -28.37
C GLN A 118 -21.74 -12.69 -27.96
N VAL A 119 -22.64 -12.02 -27.23
CA VAL A 119 -23.91 -12.56 -26.75
C VAL A 119 -25.07 -11.78 -27.39
N GLU A 120 -26.19 -12.46 -27.61
CA GLU A 120 -27.45 -11.87 -28.05
C GLU A 120 -27.95 -10.84 -27.02
N ILE A 121 -27.98 -9.57 -27.41
CA ILE A 121 -28.45 -8.46 -26.57
C ILE A 121 -29.95 -8.63 -26.33
N LYS A 122 -30.34 -8.84 -25.07
CA LYS A 122 -31.77 -8.93 -24.69
C LYS A 122 -32.30 -7.66 -24.04
N THR A 123 -31.44 -6.88 -23.41
CA THR A 123 -31.83 -5.66 -22.70
C THR A 123 -30.79 -4.59 -22.90
N ALA A 124 -31.20 -3.44 -23.45
CA ALA A 124 -30.40 -2.23 -23.47
C ALA A 124 -30.91 -1.32 -22.34
N VAL A 125 -30.02 -0.95 -21.42
CA VAL A 125 -30.33 -0.09 -20.28
C VAL A 125 -29.48 1.18 -20.34
N THR A 126 -30.13 2.33 -20.16
CA THR A 126 -29.42 3.58 -19.88
C THR A 126 -29.42 3.80 -18.37
N VAL A 127 -28.23 3.70 -17.77
CA VAL A 127 -28.04 3.98 -16.35
C VAL A 127 -27.71 5.46 -16.18
N THR A 128 -28.42 6.12 -15.27
CA THR A 128 -28.15 7.50 -14.85
C THR A 128 -27.71 7.49 -13.39
N VAL A 129 -26.50 7.94 -13.13
CA VAL A 129 -25.95 8.11 -11.78
C VAL A 129 -26.02 9.60 -11.41
N LYS A 130 -26.70 9.91 -10.31
CA LYS A 130 -26.95 11.29 -9.86
C LYS A 130 -26.75 11.48 -8.37
N ASP A 131 -26.52 12.73 -7.97
CA ASP A 131 -26.57 13.14 -6.58
C ASP A 131 -28.04 13.33 -6.11
N PRO A 132 -28.28 13.56 -4.80
CA PRO A 132 -29.63 13.83 -4.29
C PRO A 132 -30.31 15.09 -4.85
N ASN A 133 -29.57 15.99 -5.48
CA ASN A 133 -30.10 17.20 -6.13
C ASN A 133 -30.41 16.97 -7.63
N GLY A 134 -30.22 15.74 -8.13
CA GLY A 134 -30.43 15.39 -9.54
C GLY A 134 -29.26 15.73 -10.46
N LYS A 135 -28.11 16.18 -9.94
CA LYS A 135 -26.90 16.44 -10.73
C LYS A 135 -26.27 15.11 -11.14
N GLY A 136 -26.05 14.91 -12.44
CA GLY A 136 -25.33 13.76 -12.96
C GLY A 136 -23.88 13.67 -12.46
N ILE A 137 -23.42 12.47 -12.12
CA ILE A 137 -22.07 12.20 -11.61
C ILE A 137 -21.26 11.50 -12.69
N SER A 138 -20.28 12.21 -13.25
CA SER A 138 -19.42 11.71 -14.32
C SER A 138 -18.26 10.86 -13.81
N ASN A 139 -17.59 10.14 -14.72
CA ASN A 139 -16.40 9.32 -14.41
C ASN A 139 -16.66 8.26 -13.32
N THR A 140 -17.91 7.82 -13.19
CA THR A 140 -18.31 6.81 -12.22
C THR A 140 -18.36 5.46 -12.91
N THR A 141 -17.72 4.44 -12.34
CA THR A 141 -17.74 3.09 -12.90
C THR A 141 -19.03 2.39 -12.49
N VAL A 142 -19.78 1.91 -13.46
CA VAL A 142 -21.02 1.14 -13.25
C VAL A 142 -20.77 -0.29 -13.74
N VAL A 143 -21.12 -1.28 -12.92
CA VAL A 143 -21.02 -2.71 -13.25
C VAL A 143 -22.35 -3.39 -12.94
N LEU A 144 -22.97 -4.01 -13.92
CA LEU A 144 -24.17 -4.84 -13.75
C LEU A 144 -23.82 -6.28 -14.10
N PHE A 145 -23.94 -7.17 -13.12
CA PHE A 145 -23.83 -8.61 -13.33
C PHE A 145 -25.20 -9.21 -13.62
N THR A 146 -25.30 -9.98 -14.70
CA THR A 146 -26.45 -10.83 -15.01
C THR A 146 -26.22 -12.28 -14.55
N ASP A 147 -24.96 -12.65 -14.33
CA ASP A 147 -24.52 -13.88 -13.67
C ASP A 147 -23.21 -13.58 -12.94
N PHE A 148 -23.28 -13.37 -11.62
CA PHE A 148 -22.10 -12.99 -10.84
C PHE A 148 -21.09 -14.13 -10.76
N ALA A 149 -21.54 -15.38 -10.68
CA ALA A 149 -20.66 -16.55 -10.55
C ALA A 149 -19.87 -16.80 -11.83
N ALA A 150 -20.46 -16.52 -12.99
CA ALA A 150 -19.81 -16.64 -14.29
C ALA A 150 -19.11 -15.34 -14.75
N SER A 151 -19.08 -14.29 -13.91
CA SER A 151 -18.57 -12.96 -14.26
C SER A 151 -19.19 -12.37 -15.54
N LYS A 152 -20.47 -12.66 -15.80
CA LYS A 152 -21.20 -12.13 -16.97
C LYS A 152 -22.00 -10.90 -16.61
N GLY A 153 -22.03 -9.95 -17.51
CA GLY A 153 -22.66 -8.66 -17.30
C GLY A 153 -22.13 -7.60 -18.26
N ALA A 154 -22.37 -6.35 -17.91
CA ALA A 154 -21.86 -5.20 -18.64
C ALA A 154 -21.33 -4.15 -17.67
N SER A 155 -20.36 -3.38 -18.13
CA SER A 155 -19.77 -2.30 -17.36
C SER A 155 -19.44 -1.11 -18.25
N GLY A 156 -19.30 0.05 -17.63
CA GLY A 156 -18.89 1.26 -18.31
C GLY A 156 -18.68 2.42 -17.35
N VAL A 157 -18.25 3.54 -17.90
CA VAL A 157 -17.98 4.76 -17.14
C VAL A 157 -18.95 5.84 -17.58
N THR A 158 -19.58 6.51 -16.62
CA THR A 158 -20.54 7.58 -16.91
C THR A 158 -19.89 8.78 -17.60
N ASN A 159 -20.60 9.37 -18.56
CA ASN A 159 -20.22 10.61 -19.23
C ASN A 159 -20.42 11.85 -18.34
N ALA A 160 -20.22 13.05 -18.89
CA ALA A 160 -20.39 14.33 -18.19
C ALA A 160 -21.80 14.55 -17.59
N GLN A 161 -22.83 13.90 -18.14
CA GLN A 161 -24.22 13.96 -17.65
C GLN A 161 -24.54 12.86 -16.64
N GLY A 162 -23.55 12.03 -16.26
CA GLY A 162 -23.75 10.91 -15.36
C GLY A 162 -24.44 9.71 -16.00
N THR A 163 -24.45 9.61 -17.33
CA THR A 163 -25.15 8.53 -18.04
C THR A 163 -24.21 7.54 -18.73
N ILE A 164 -24.63 6.28 -18.80
CA ILE A 164 -23.97 5.21 -19.55
C ILE A 164 -25.02 4.24 -20.12
N ALA A 165 -24.84 3.83 -21.38
CA ALA A 165 -25.67 2.82 -22.02
C ALA A 165 -24.97 1.46 -21.95
N LEU A 166 -25.68 0.44 -21.47
CA LEU A 166 -25.16 -0.92 -21.28
C LEU A 166 -26.10 -1.94 -21.93
N ASN A 167 -25.51 -2.94 -22.58
CA ASN A 167 -26.24 -4.02 -23.23
C ASN A 167 -26.06 -5.30 -22.42
N LEU A 168 -27.15 -5.99 -22.11
CA LEU A 168 -27.18 -7.13 -21.20
C LEU A 168 -27.92 -8.30 -21.86
N ASP A 169 -27.53 -9.51 -21.47
CA ASP A 169 -28.08 -10.78 -21.96
C ASP A 169 -29.32 -11.24 -21.19
N LYS A 170 -29.65 -10.56 -20.07
CA LYS A 170 -30.82 -10.80 -19.23
C LYS A 170 -31.49 -9.48 -18.84
N SER A 171 -32.78 -9.55 -18.50
CA SER A 171 -33.57 -8.42 -17.99
C SER A 171 -33.51 -8.25 -16.47
N ILE A 172 -32.66 -9.00 -15.78
CA ILE A 172 -32.41 -8.90 -14.34
C ILE A 172 -30.91 -8.73 -14.15
N ALA A 173 -30.52 -7.75 -13.32
CA ALA A 173 -29.18 -7.66 -12.77
C ALA A 173 -29.16 -8.35 -11.41
N GLU A 174 -28.43 -9.46 -11.30
CA GLU A 174 -28.18 -10.15 -10.03
C GLU A 174 -27.46 -9.24 -9.05
N ARG A 175 -26.51 -8.43 -9.54
CA ARG A 175 -25.78 -7.44 -8.74
C ARG A 175 -25.49 -6.19 -9.54
N ILE A 176 -25.64 -5.04 -8.89
CA ILE A 176 -25.27 -3.73 -9.42
C ILE A 176 -24.25 -3.14 -8.47
N TYR A 177 -23.12 -2.70 -9.03
CA TYR A 177 -22.11 -1.92 -8.32
C TYR A 177 -21.91 -0.59 -9.02
N VAL A 178 -21.81 0.48 -8.24
CA VAL A 178 -21.40 1.79 -8.72
C VAL A 178 -20.28 2.31 -7.84
N TYR A 179 -19.15 2.64 -8.47
CA TYR A 179 -17.96 3.15 -7.81
C TYR A 179 -17.70 4.58 -8.24
N ALA A 180 -17.81 5.50 -7.28
CA ALA A 180 -17.35 6.87 -7.41
C ALA A 180 -15.93 6.96 -6.85
N ASP A 181 -15.00 7.55 -7.61
CA ASP A 181 -13.60 7.68 -7.19
C ASP A 181 -13.45 8.62 -5.96
N HIS A 182 -14.38 9.56 -5.77
CA HIS A 182 -14.41 10.49 -4.64
C HIS A 182 -15.81 11.12 -4.45
N SER A 183 -15.97 11.88 -3.37
CA SER A 183 -17.13 12.73 -3.03
C SER A 183 -18.44 12.01 -2.70
N TYR A 184 -18.58 10.74 -3.08
CA TYR A 184 -19.77 9.94 -2.82
C TYR A 184 -19.37 8.55 -2.32
N TRP A 185 -20.26 7.92 -1.56
CA TRP A 185 -20.20 6.50 -1.26
C TRP A 185 -20.47 5.70 -2.53
N GLY A 186 -19.91 4.49 -2.61
CA GLY A 186 -20.31 3.52 -3.61
C GLY A 186 -21.77 3.10 -3.44
N TYR A 187 -22.30 2.40 -4.44
CA TYR A 187 -23.65 1.84 -4.41
C TYR A 187 -23.65 0.35 -4.73
N PHE A 188 -24.48 -0.40 -4.02
CA PHE A 188 -24.68 -1.81 -4.20
C PHE A 188 -26.15 -2.20 -4.09
N LYS A 189 -26.61 -3.04 -5.02
CA LYS A 189 -27.94 -3.65 -4.96
C LYS A 189 -27.96 -5.01 -5.63
N LYS A 190 -28.80 -5.92 -5.12
CA LYS A 190 -29.03 -7.25 -5.69
C LYS A 190 -30.41 -7.34 -6.32
N ASP A 191 -30.55 -8.29 -7.24
CA ASP A 191 -31.82 -8.77 -7.78
C ASP A 191 -32.73 -7.64 -8.32
N VAL A 192 -32.15 -6.80 -9.19
CA VAL A 192 -32.84 -5.63 -9.76
C VAL A 192 -33.41 -5.99 -11.13
N GLN A 193 -34.73 -5.89 -11.27
CA GLN A 193 -35.39 -5.96 -12.56
C GLN A 193 -35.02 -4.74 -13.42
N LEU A 194 -34.54 -4.98 -14.63
CA LEU A 194 -34.08 -3.95 -15.55
C LEU A 194 -35.19 -3.56 -16.54
N GLY A 195 -35.34 -2.25 -16.73
CA GLY A 195 -36.10 -1.65 -17.82
C GLY A 195 -35.17 -0.94 -18.82
N ALA A 196 -35.73 -0.06 -19.64
CA ALA A 196 -34.94 0.77 -20.58
C ALA A 196 -34.05 1.79 -19.86
N THR A 197 -34.42 2.21 -18.65
CA THR A 197 -33.68 3.16 -17.82
C THR A 197 -33.48 2.61 -16.41
N LEU A 198 -32.38 3.02 -15.79
CA LEU A 198 -32.09 2.75 -14.39
C LEU A 198 -31.48 4.00 -13.74
N ASP A 199 -32.18 4.57 -12.78
CA ASP A 199 -31.70 5.72 -12.03
C ASP A 199 -31.08 5.27 -10.70
N ILE A 200 -29.83 5.68 -10.46
CA ILE A 200 -29.08 5.40 -9.23
C ILE A 200 -28.71 6.72 -8.59
N GLN A 201 -29.08 6.90 -7.33
CA GLN A 201 -28.71 8.06 -6.54
C GLN A 201 -27.57 7.69 -5.60
N LEU A 202 -26.42 8.35 -5.69
CA LEU A 202 -25.31 8.13 -4.76
C LEU A 202 -25.45 9.00 -3.51
N THR A 203 -25.02 8.46 -2.38
CA THR A 203 -24.97 9.17 -1.10
C THR A 203 -23.70 10.04 -1.04
N PRO A 204 -23.80 11.37 -0.89
CA PRO A 204 -22.62 12.22 -0.72
C PRO A 204 -21.84 11.88 0.55
N ILE A 205 -20.51 11.98 0.49
CA ILE A 205 -19.66 11.88 1.68
C ILE A 205 -19.92 13.11 2.56
N LYS A 206 -20.25 12.86 3.82
CA LYS A 206 -20.33 13.90 4.85
C LYS A 206 -19.19 13.70 5.83
N LEU A 207 -18.41 14.75 6.11
CA LEU A 207 -17.21 14.64 6.95
C LEU A 207 -17.53 14.45 8.44
N ASP A 208 -18.76 14.73 8.84
CA ASP A 208 -19.31 14.41 10.17
C ASP A 208 -19.90 12.98 10.25
N PHE A 209 -19.90 12.23 9.15
CA PHE A 209 -20.32 10.83 9.15
C PHE A 209 -19.37 9.98 10.01
N LYS A 210 -19.96 9.20 10.92
CA LYS A 210 -19.21 8.34 11.83
C LYS A 210 -18.90 7.00 11.16
N ASP A 211 -17.87 7.00 10.32
CA ASP A 211 -17.31 5.78 9.75
C ASP A 211 -16.63 4.89 10.81
N SER A 212 -16.12 3.72 10.40
CA SER A 212 -15.56 2.75 11.34
C SER A 212 -14.33 3.32 12.08
N LEU A 213 -13.45 4.04 11.40
CA LEU A 213 -12.29 4.72 12.02
C LEU A 213 -12.73 5.67 13.14
N ARG A 214 -13.69 6.55 12.84
CA ARG A 214 -14.20 7.56 13.78
C ARG A 214 -15.09 6.94 14.86
N TYR A 215 -15.66 5.77 14.61
CA TYR A 215 -16.31 4.99 15.64
C TYR A 215 -15.34 4.55 16.73
N PHE A 216 -14.18 4.02 16.36
CA PHE A 216 -13.21 3.48 17.31
C PHE A 216 -12.30 4.54 17.93
N TYR A 217 -11.93 5.59 17.19
CA TYR A 217 -10.93 6.56 17.64
C TYR A 217 -11.46 7.97 17.89
N ASP A 218 -12.73 8.27 17.57
CA ASP A 218 -13.35 9.61 17.73
C ASP A 218 -12.38 10.75 17.38
N THR A 219 -11.84 10.72 16.16
CA THR A 219 -10.69 11.56 15.75
C THR A 219 -10.96 13.06 15.86
N ALA A 220 -12.23 13.48 15.85
CA ALA A 220 -12.64 14.86 16.09
C ALA A 220 -12.30 15.34 17.51
N LYS A 221 -12.28 14.44 18.51
CA LYS A 221 -11.96 14.76 19.90
C LYS A 221 -10.50 14.51 20.28
N LEU A 222 -9.74 13.81 19.45
CA LEU A 222 -8.34 13.55 19.73
C LEU A 222 -7.54 14.86 19.64
N PRO A 223 -6.79 15.23 20.69
CA PRO A 223 -6.00 16.45 20.66
C PRO A 223 -4.86 16.33 19.65
N ARG A 224 -4.45 17.45 19.07
CA ARG A 224 -3.26 17.49 18.22
C ARG A 224 -2.04 17.06 19.02
N LEU A 225 -1.15 16.27 18.40
CA LEU A 225 0.12 15.89 18.99
C LEU A 225 0.96 17.14 19.24
N THR A 226 1.47 17.27 20.46
CA THR A 226 2.36 18.36 20.87
C THR A 226 3.83 17.99 20.67
N ARG A 227 4.14 16.70 20.63
CA ARG A 227 5.46 16.16 20.30
C ARG A 227 5.50 15.68 18.87
N LYS A 228 6.62 15.95 18.20
CA LYS A 228 6.89 15.50 16.84
C LYS A 228 7.17 14.00 16.85
N VAL A 229 6.33 13.26 16.14
CA VAL A 229 6.58 11.89 15.70
C VAL A 229 6.64 11.95 14.19
N ARG A 230 7.66 11.33 13.58
CA ARG A 230 7.82 11.33 12.12
C ARG A 230 7.36 10.00 11.54
N VAL A 231 6.49 10.05 10.54
CA VAL A 231 5.93 8.86 9.88
C VAL A 231 6.25 8.93 8.39
N GLY A 232 7.00 7.94 7.91
CA GLY A 232 7.26 7.72 6.49
C GLY A 232 6.13 6.94 5.84
N ILE A 233 5.52 7.49 4.78
CA ILE A 233 4.46 6.83 4.02
C ILE A 233 5.05 6.37 2.68
N ILE A 234 5.20 5.06 2.49
CA ILE A 234 5.72 4.46 1.26
C ILE A 234 4.53 4.07 0.38
N ASP A 235 4.20 4.90 -0.63
CA ASP A 235 2.92 4.81 -1.35
C ASP A 235 2.95 5.52 -2.73
N THR A 236 1.79 5.93 -3.29
CA THR A 236 1.61 6.67 -4.56
C THR A 236 1.97 8.15 -4.45
N GLY A 237 2.55 8.57 -3.33
CA GLY A 237 2.74 9.97 -2.95
C GLY A 237 1.59 10.52 -2.10
N VAL A 238 1.84 11.59 -1.37
CA VAL A 238 0.88 12.17 -0.40
C VAL A 238 0.64 13.64 -0.72
N GLY A 239 -0.64 14.02 -0.79
CA GLY A 239 -1.05 15.40 -1.00
C GLY A 239 -0.72 15.93 -2.40
N PRO A 240 -0.91 17.22 -2.66
CA PRO A 240 -1.33 18.25 -1.70
C PRO A 240 -2.83 18.16 -1.37
N HIS A 241 -3.18 18.49 -0.12
CA HIS A 241 -4.56 18.58 0.35
C HIS A 241 -4.65 19.60 1.51
N ARG A 242 -5.74 20.37 1.62
CA ARG A 242 -5.89 21.44 2.62
C ARG A 242 -5.79 20.96 4.08
N ASP A 243 -6.26 19.75 4.35
CA ASP A 243 -6.18 19.12 5.67
C ASP A 243 -4.86 18.36 5.89
N LEU A 244 -3.96 18.29 4.89
CA LEU A 244 -2.69 17.56 5.01
C LEU A 244 -1.49 18.46 4.89
N LYS A 245 -0.64 18.40 5.90
CA LYS A 245 0.68 19.01 5.88
C LYS A 245 1.76 17.94 5.72
N VAL A 246 2.28 17.80 4.51
CA VAL A 246 3.44 16.95 4.21
C VAL A 246 4.71 17.74 4.55
N ALA A 247 5.57 17.17 5.40
CA ALA A 247 6.78 17.83 5.89
C ALA A 247 7.96 17.75 4.90
N GLY A 248 7.98 16.72 4.06
CA GLY A 248 8.99 16.47 3.04
C GLY A 248 8.79 15.10 2.40
N GLY A 249 9.76 14.66 1.61
CA GLY A 249 9.68 13.38 0.93
C GLY A 249 10.55 13.29 -0.32
N LYS A 250 10.51 12.14 -0.98
CA LYS A 250 11.12 11.90 -2.28
C LYS A 250 10.26 10.99 -3.15
N ASN A 251 10.28 11.23 -4.45
CA ASN A 251 9.80 10.30 -5.45
C ASN A 251 10.95 9.38 -5.86
N LEU A 252 10.79 8.10 -5.60
CA LEU A 252 11.84 7.10 -5.79
C LEU A 252 11.56 6.21 -6.99
N VAL A 253 10.50 6.49 -7.75
CA VAL A 253 10.23 5.82 -9.03
C VAL A 253 11.37 6.11 -10.01
N ARG A 254 12.02 5.04 -10.48
CA ARG A 254 13.15 5.16 -11.42
C ARG A 254 12.76 5.92 -12.69
N GLY A 255 13.49 6.99 -12.99
CA GLY A 255 13.29 7.82 -14.18
C GLY A 255 12.31 8.98 -13.98
N GLU A 256 11.69 9.11 -12.81
CA GLU A 256 10.92 10.28 -12.42
C GLU A 256 11.77 11.27 -11.61
N LYS A 257 11.28 12.50 -11.44
CA LYS A 257 11.99 13.54 -10.67
C LYS A 257 11.78 13.31 -9.16
N GLU A 258 12.87 13.27 -8.40
CA GLU A 258 12.83 13.04 -6.94
C GLU A 258 11.98 14.06 -6.17
N THR A 259 11.86 15.29 -6.68
CA THR A 259 11.05 16.36 -6.06
C THR A 259 9.55 16.12 -6.14
N ASP A 260 9.09 15.20 -6.99
CA ASP A 260 7.66 15.00 -7.30
C ASP A 260 7.04 13.94 -6.38
N TYR A 261 7.29 14.06 -5.07
CA TYR A 261 6.86 13.11 -4.03
C TYR A 261 5.38 13.24 -3.64
N GLN A 262 4.66 14.16 -4.27
CA GLN A 262 3.22 14.33 -4.11
C GLN A 262 2.47 13.24 -4.88
N ASP A 263 1.18 13.11 -4.57
CA ASP A 263 0.29 12.12 -5.19
C ASP A 263 0.17 12.34 -6.71
N ASN A 264 0.22 11.25 -7.47
CA ASN A 264 0.15 11.24 -8.93
C ASN A 264 -1.27 11.23 -9.51
N GLY A 265 -2.27 11.42 -8.65
CA GLY A 265 -3.69 11.41 -8.98
C GLY A 265 -4.34 10.04 -8.83
N GLU A 266 -3.61 9.01 -8.38
CA GLU A 266 -4.20 7.73 -7.93
C GLU A 266 -4.91 7.89 -6.58
N GLY A 267 -4.48 8.85 -5.77
CA GLY A 267 -5.15 9.27 -4.53
C GLY A 267 -4.99 8.34 -3.32
N HIS A 268 -4.44 7.15 -3.52
CA HIS A 268 -4.25 6.16 -2.45
C HIS A 268 -3.35 6.67 -1.33
N GLY A 269 -2.13 7.14 -1.64
CA GLY A 269 -1.21 7.67 -0.64
C GLY A 269 -1.73 8.93 0.06
N THR A 270 -2.47 9.79 -0.64
CA THR A 270 -3.20 10.92 0.00
C THR A 270 -4.27 10.43 0.98
N HIS A 271 -4.99 9.36 0.65
CA HIS A 271 -5.99 8.74 1.53
C HIS A 271 -5.34 8.16 2.79
N VAL A 272 -4.25 7.39 2.61
CA VAL A 272 -3.40 6.85 3.69
C VAL A 272 -2.87 7.97 4.60
N GLY A 273 -2.32 9.04 4.02
CA GLY A 273 -1.83 10.20 4.78
C GLY A 273 -2.92 10.88 5.60
N GLY A 274 -4.13 10.98 5.04
CA GLY A 274 -5.29 11.55 5.74
C GLY A 274 -5.72 10.76 6.97
N ILE A 275 -5.70 9.43 6.89
CA ILE A 275 -6.02 8.55 8.01
C ILE A 275 -5.01 8.78 9.14
N ILE A 276 -3.72 8.91 8.81
CA ILE A 276 -2.66 9.11 9.79
C ILE A 276 -2.76 10.50 10.43
N GLY A 277 -2.75 11.58 9.63
CA GLY A 277 -2.38 12.90 10.16
C GLY A 277 -3.17 14.10 9.65
N ALA A 278 -4.32 13.90 8.97
CA ALA A 278 -5.16 15.02 8.57
C ALA A 278 -5.55 15.90 9.77
N TYR A 279 -5.63 17.21 9.54
CA TYR A 279 -6.09 18.18 10.52
C TYR A 279 -6.74 19.37 9.82
N GLY A 280 -8.05 19.52 9.99
CA GLY A 280 -8.84 20.55 9.29
C GLY A 280 -10.32 20.19 9.29
N ASP A 281 -10.94 20.15 8.11
CA ASP A 281 -12.33 19.71 7.98
C ASP A 281 -12.48 18.23 8.36
N LEU A 282 -11.43 17.45 8.13
CA LEU A 282 -11.29 16.06 8.53
C LEU A 282 -10.05 15.87 9.41
N ASN A 283 -10.20 15.18 10.53
CA ASN A 283 -9.09 14.81 11.41
C ASN A 283 -8.71 13.34 11.25
N GLY A 284 -7.40 13.10 11.11
CA GLY A 284 -6.78 11.78 11.19
C GLY A 284 -6.50 11.35 12.62
N VAL A 285 -6.01 10.12 12.80
CA VAL A 285 -5.78 9.53 14.13
C VAL A 285 -4.73 10.30 14.92
N ALA A 286 -3.65 10.75 14.28
CA ALA A 286 -2.50 11.44 14.86
C ALA A 286 -2.29 12.83 14.24
N ALA A 287 -3.33 13.67 14.24
CA ALA A 287 -3.20 15.09 13.86
C ALA A 287 -1.97 15.74 14.54
N GLY A 288 -1.07 16.34 13.75
CA GLY A 288 0.17 16.97 14.25
C GLY A 288 1.44 16.14 14.09
N VAL A 289 1.35 14.90 13.62
CA VAL A 289 2.48 14.08 13.17
C VAL A 289 3.23 14.73 11.99
N GLU A 290 4.54 14.48 11.86
CA GLU A 290 5.33 14.89 10.70
C GLU A 290 5.26 13.79 9.63
N ILE A 291 4.47 14.02 8.58
CA ILE A 291 4.34 13.09 7.45
C ILE A 291 5.49 13.30 6.46
N MET A 292 6.22 12.22 6.15
CA MET A 292 7.16 12.15 5.03
C MET A 292 6.55 11.30 3.91
N SER A 293 6.59 11.80 2.67
CA SER A 293 6.04 11.11 1.50
C SER A 293 7.13 10.43 0.69
N TYR A 294 7.10 9.10 0.62
CA TYR A 294 8.02 8.33 -0.22
C TYR A 294 7.22 7.67 -1.34
N ARG A 295 7.25 8.30 -2.51
CA ARG A 295 6.49 7.80 -3.65
C ARG A 295 7.27 6.69 -4.36
N VAL A 296 6.66 5.51 -4.47
CA VAL A 296 7.25 4.32 -5.12
C VAL A 296 6.40 3.76 -6.24
N PHE A 297 5.12 4.16 -6.32
CA PHE A 297 4.23 3.75 -7.39
C PHE A 297 4.24 4.77 -8.54
N PRO A 298 4.60 4.34 -9.77
CA PRO A 298 4.29 5.09 -10.97
C PRO A 298 2.77 5.13 -11.19
N LYS A 299 2.30 6.03 -12.04
CA LYS A 299 0.87 6.10 -12.36
C LYS A 299 0.43 4.86 -13.16
N GLY A 300 -0.61 4.17 -12.70
CA GLY A 300 -1.18 3.00 -13.37
C GLY A 300 -0.29 1.74 -13.43
N SER A 301 0.78 1.64 -12.65
CA SER A 301 1.61 0.43 -12.56
C SER A 301 2.12 0.15 -11.15
N GLY A 302 2.54 -1.09 -10.90
CA GLY A 302 3.12 -1.51 -9.62
C GLY A 302 4.47 -0.86 -9.32
N ALA A 303 4.87 -0.92 -8.06
CA ALA A 303 6.15 -0.40 -7.55
C ALA A 303 7.24 -1.47 -7.62
N SER A 304 8.44 -1.10 -8.10
CA SER A 304 9.60 -1.99 -8.07
C SER A 304 10.05 -2.23 -6.62
N ASN A 305 10.42 -3.46 -6.27
CA ASN A 305 11.03 -3.78 -4.99
C ASN A 305 12.29 -2.95 -4.72
N PHE A 306 13.03 -2.57 -5.75
CA PHE A 306 14.19 -1.68 -5.63
C PHE A 306 13.79 -0.25 -5.20
N ASP A 307 12.68 0.27 -5.71
CA ASP A 307 12.17 1.59 -5.35
C ASP A 307 11.63 1.60 -3.90
N ILE A 308 11.03 0.49 -3.46
CA ILE A 308 10.62 0.28 -2.06
C ILE A 308 11.85 0.21 -1.13
N MET A 309 12.91 -0.52 -1.52
CA MET A 309 14.16 -0.56 -0.76
C MET A 309 14.78 0.84 -0.62
N LYS A 310 14.79 1.65 -1.69
CA LYS A 310 15.20 3.06 -1.63
C LYS A 310 14.34 3.87 -0.65
N ALA A 311 13.03 3.65 -0.64
CA ALA A 311 12.11 4.37 0.24
C ALA A 311 12.35 4.07 1.73
N ILE A 312 12.61 2.81 2.07
CA ILE A 312 12.98 2.43 3.44
C ILE A 312 14.33 3.07 3.81
N ASN A 313 15.31 3.07 2.91
CA ASN A 313 16.60 3.75 3.13
C ASN A 313 16.44 5.25 3.37
N GLU A 314 15.61 5.92 2.55
CA GLU A 314 15.35 7.34 2.70
C GLU A 314 14.64 7.65 4.02
N ALA A 315 13.69 6.80 4.45
CA ALA A 315 13.03 6.94 5.75
C ALA A 315 14.01 6.81 6.92
N ILE A 316 15.05 5.99 6.79
CA ILE A 316 16.16 5.91 7.76
C ILE A 316 16.96 7.21 7.79
N THR A 317 17.36 7.72 6.61
CA THR A 317 18.10 8.99 6.47
C THR A 317 17.32 10.16 7.05
N ASP A 318 16.01 10.21 6.78
CA ASP A 318 15.09 11.22 7.31
C ASP A 318 14.72 10.98 8.78
N GLN A 319 15.26 9.95 9.44
CA GLN A 319 15.02 9.63 10.84
C GLN A 319 13.52 9.51 11.17
N CYS A 320 12.77 8.80 10.34
CA CYS A 320 11.38 8.44 10.62
C CYS A 320 11.29 7.57 11.88
N ASP A 321 10.26 7.75 12.70
CA ASP A 321 10.00 6.90 13.86
C ASP A 321 9.21 5.66 13.46
N LEU A 322 8.26 5.83 12.54
CA LEU A 322 7.44 4.77 11.99
C LEU A 322 7.46 4.82 10.46
N ILE A 323 7.27 3.66 9.83
CA ILE A 323 7.04 3.54 8.38
C ILE A 323 5.70 2.84 8.17
N ASN A 324 4.87 3.39 7.28
CA ASN A 324 3.62 2.78 6.82
C ASN A 324 3.80 2.26 5.39
N MET A 325 3.58 0.96 5.19
CA MET A 325 3.59 0.28 3.89
C MET A 325 2.20 -0.31 3.60
N SER A 326 1.40 0.44 2.85
CA SER A 326 0.06 0.02 2.40
C SER A 326 0.14 -0.69 1.04
N LEU A 327 0.96 -1.74 0.97
CA LEU A 327 1.32 -2.48 -0.23
C LEU A 327 1.59 -3.95 0.09
N GLY A 328 1.59 -4.81 -0.93
CA GLY A 328 1.95 -6.22 -0.71
C GLY A 328 2.19 -7.03 -1.98
N GLU A 329 2.83 -8.19 -1.79
CA GLU A 329 3.03 -9.25 -2.78
C GLU A 329 3.00 -10.61 -2.06
N SER A 330 2.62 -11.68 -2.76
CA SER A 330 2.51 -13.04 -2.23
C SER A 330 3.85 -13.69 -1.87
N GLN A 331 4.94 -13.28 -2.53
CA GLN A 331 6.26 -13.88 -2.39
C GLN A 331 7.16 -13.04 -1.49
N VAL A 332 7.88 -13.71 -0.59
CA VAL A 332 8.93 -13.08 0.22
C VAL A 332 9.99 -12.41 -0.66
N ASP A 333 10.44 -11.24 -0.23
CA ASP A 333 11.50 -10.47 -0.87
C ASP A 333 12.65 -10.23 0.09
N GLU A 334 13.77 -10.92 -0.17
CA GLU A 334 14.98 -10.82 0.64
C GLU A 334 15.57 -9.40 0.68
N GLY A 335 15.39 -8.62 -0.39
CA GLY A 335 15.90 -7.26 -0.49
C GLY A 335 15.15 -6.35 0.46
N ILE A 336 13.83 -6.33 0.38
CA ILE A 336 12.97 -5.55 1.29
C ILE A 336 13.14 -6.03 2.73
N ALA A 337 13.18 -7.35 3.00
CA ALA A 337 13.42 -7.88 4.35
C ALA A 337 14.74 -7.38 4.96
N SER A 338 15.79 -7.29 4.13
CA SER A 338 17.08 -6.72 4.56
C SER A 338 16.96 -5.24 4.94
N TYR A 339 16.18 -4.45 4.19
CA TYR A 339 15.98 -3.03 4.50
C TYR A 339 15.02 -2.78 5.67
N ILE A 340 14.00 -3.62 5.87
CA ILE A 340 13.16 -3.60 7.09
C ILE A 340 14.02 -3.85 8.33
N LYS A 341 14.93 -4.83 8.27
CA LYS A 341 15.88 -5.11 9.35
C LYS A 341 16.79 -3.90 9.64
N GLU A 342 17.27 -3.20 8.62
CA GLU A 342 18.08 -1.99 8.82
C GLU A 342 17.27 -0.84 9.43
N ALA A 343 16.01 -0.67 9.02
CA ALA A 343 15.10 0.29 9.65
C ALA A 343 14.88 -0.03 11.13
N TYR A 344 14.65 -1.30 11.46
CA TYR A 344 14.54 -1.77 12.84
C TYR A 344 15.81 -1.52 13.64
N ASN A 345 16.98 -1.83 13.06
CA ASN A 345 18.28 -1.56 13.67
C ASN A 345 18.57 -0.06 13.84
N ALA A 346 17.92 0.81 13.07
CA ALA A 346 17.95 2.26 13.22
C ALA A 346 16.86 2.80 14.18
N GLY A 347 16.14 1.92 14.87
CA GLY A 347 15.12 2.27 15.85
C GLY A 347 13.78 2.68 15.23
N ILE A 348 13.46 2.20 14.03
CA ILE A 348 12.24 2.52 13.28
C ILE A 348 11.33 1.28 13.26
N VAL A 349 10.03 1.47 13.48
CA VAL A 349 9.05 0.36 13.43
C VAL A 349 8.23 0.44 12.14
N CYS A 350 8.20 -0.66 11.39
CA CYS A 350 7.47 -0.78 10.14
C CYS A 350 6.07 -1.37 10.38
N PHE A 351 5.04 -0.74 9.82
CA PHE A 351 3.69 -1.28 9.73
C PHE A 351 3.39 -1.65 8.28
N ALA A 352 2.76 -2.81 8.07
CA ALA A 352 2.43 -3.29 6.75
C ALA A 352 1.03 -3.91 6.69
N ALA A 353 0.35 -3.70 5.57
CA ALA A 353 -0.99 -4.21 5.32
C ALA A 353 -0.97 -5.72 5.02
N ASN A 354 -1.88 -6.49 5.64
CA ASN A 354 -1.93 -7.96 5.46
C ASN A 354 -2.18 -8.41 4.00
N GLY A 355 -2.84 -7.59 3.17
CA GLY A 355 -3.33 -7.96 1.85
C GLY A 355 -4.85 -8.19 1.82
N ASN A 356 -5.43 -8.26 0.61
CA ASN A 356 -6.89 -8.27 0.40
C ASN A 356 -7.36 -9.41 -0.51
N ASP A 357 -6.70 -10.56 -0.43
CA ASP A 357 -6.89 -11.69 -1.33
C ASP A 357 -7.85 -12.74 -0.74
N ASN A 358 -8.94 -12.29 -0.13
CA ASN A 358 -10.05 -13.11 0.38
C ASN A 358 -9.62 -14.21 1.36
N ARG A 359 -9.10 -13.80 2.53
CA ARG A 359 -8.61 -14.73 3.58
C ARG A 359 -7.39 -15.55 3.16
N SER A 360 -6.64 -15.12 2.14
CA SER A 360 -5.36 -15.75 1.81
C SER A 360 -4.33 -15.51 2.93
N PRO A 361 -3.20 -16.24 2.91
CA PRO A 361 -2.09 -15.98 3.82
C PRO A 361 -1.64 -14.51 3.78
N VAL A 362 -1.10 -14.03 4.91
CA VAL A 362 -0.56 -12.68 5.04
C VAL A 362 0.53 -12.43 3.99
N SER A 363 0.36 -11.35 3.23
CA SER A 363 1.28 -10.92 2.17
C SER A 363 2.60 -10.38 2.74
N PHE A 364 3.65 -10.42 1.95
CA PHE A 364 4.90 -9.73 2.26
C PHE A 364 4.77 -8.24 1.86
N PRO A 365 5.28 -7.24 2.62
CA PRO A 365 6.17 -7.35 3.79
C PRO A 365 5.48 -7.52 5.15
N ALA A 366 4.15 -7.65 5.21
CA ALA A 366 3.46 -7.81 6.49
C ALA A 366 3.85 -9.10 7.21
N ASN A 367 4.10 -10.20 6.49
CA ASN A 367 4.57 -11.45 7.09
C ASN A 367 6.06 -11.48 7.48
N ASP A 368 6.81 -10.37 7.33
CA ASP A 368 8.16 -10.27 7.89
C ASP A 368 8.09 -10.09 9.41
N SER A 369 8.89 -10.86 10.15
CA SER A 369 8.89 -10.85 11.63
C SER A 369 9.27 -9.51 12.28
N LEU A 370 9.83 -8.56 11.53
CA LEU A 370 10.16 -7.21 12.01
C LEU A 370 9.17 -6.14 11.53
N SER A 371 8.18 -6.53 10.73
CA SER A 371 7.01 -5.72 10.43
C SER A 371 5.92 -5.95 11.49
N ILE A 372 5.06 -4.95 11.69
CA ILE A 372 3.78 -5.11 12.38
C ILE A 372 2.71 -5.31 11.31
N ALA A 373 2.15 -6.52 11.24
CA ALA A 373 1.13 -6.91 10.26
C ALA A 373 -0.27 -6.45 10.70
N VAL A 374 -1.00 -5.77 9.81
CA VAL A 374 -2.32 -5.19 10.11
C VAL A 374 -3.42 -5.74 9.21
N SER A 375 -4.39 -6.44 9.81
CA SER A 375 -5.62 -6.89 9.17
C SER A 375 -6.72 -5.81 9.18
N ALA A 376 -7.72 -5.98 8.31
CA ALA A 376 -8.82 -5.02 8.17
C ALA A 376 -10.11 -5.52 8.83
N MET A 377 -10.66 -4.69 9.71
CA MET A 377 -11.98 -4.91 10.31
C MET A 377 -12.99 -3.84 9.89
N GLY A 378 -14.27 -4.18 9.97
CA GLY A 378 -15.39 -3.29 9.72
C GLY A 378 -16.42 -3.33 10.84
N ARG A 379 -17.35 -2.39 10.82
CA ARG A 379 -18.46 -2.33 11.78
C ARG A 379 -19.78 -2.07 11.07
N LEU A 380 -20.84 -2.76 11.48
CA LEU A 380 -22.19 -2.47 11.00
C LEU A 380 -22.63 -1.05 11.39
N ASN A 381 -23.42 -0.42 10.52
CA ASN A 381 -23.93 0.96 10.67
C ASN A 381 -22.84 2.05 10.63
N THR A 382 -21.67 1.77 10.07
CA THR A 382 -20.62 2.77 9.81
C THR A 382 -20.34 2.97 8.31
N PHE A 383 -21.32 2.62 7.47
CA PHE A 383 -21.41 2.87 6.04
C PHE A 383 -22.89 2.80 5.63
N PRO A 384 -23.32 3.43 4.50
CA PRO A 384 -24.70 3.33 4.03
C PRO A 384 -25.11 1.89 3.73
N PRO A 385 -26.36 1.47 4.02
CA PRO A 385 -26.78 0.08 3.82
C PRO A 385 -26.78 -0.36 2.34
N ASP A 386 -26.94 0.60 1.43
CA ASP A 386 -26.90 0.43 -0.02
C ASP A 386 -25.53 0.74 -0.63
N SER A 387 -24.46 0.74 0.18
CA SER A 387 -23.09 0.91 -0.28
C SER A 387 -22.37 -0.42 -0.53
N VAL A 388 -21.22 -0.36 -1.21
CA VAL A 388 -20.46 -1.55 -1.64
C VAL A 388 -19.83 -2.29 -0.47
N GLU A 389 -19.61 -1.58 0.64
CA GLU A 389 -19.08 -2.05 1.91
C GLU A 389 -19.95 -3.16 2.54
N THR A 390 -21.26 -3.20 2.20
CA THR A 390 -22.16 -4.30 2.59
C THR A 390 -21.66 -5.66 2.08
N GLY A 391 -20.92 -5.68 0.97
CA GLY A 391 -20.28 -6.89 0.43
C GLY A 391 -19.19 -7.47 1.34
N SER A 392 -18.56 -6.62 2.16
CA SER A 392 -17.40 -6.99 2.97
C SER A 392 -17.75 -7.66 4.31
N ILE A 393 -19.05 -7.74 4.64
CA ILE A 393 -19.55 -8.30 5.90
C ILE A 393 -19.48 -9.83 5.84
N GLN A 394 -18.62 -10.42 6.67
CA GLN A 394 -18.48 -11.87 6.79
C GLN A 394 -18.07 -12.25 8.21
N GLU A 395 -18.40 -13.48 8.62
CA GLU A 395 -17.76 -14.10 9.78
C GLU A 395 -16.22 -14.18 9.60
N PRO A 396 -15.45 -14.11 10.70
CA PRO A 396 -15.88 -14.09 12.09
C PRO A 396 -16.34 -12.70 12.58
N TYR A 397 -17.26 -12.71 13.54
CA TYR A 397 -17.65 -11.54 14.31
C TYR A 397 -16.87 -11.48 15.63
N GLY A 398 -16.71 -10.27 16.16
CA GLY A 398 -16.04 -10.05 17.45
C GLY A 398 -16.98 -10.33 18.63
N THR A 399 -16.48 -10.03 19.83
CA THR A 399 -17.28 -10.04 21.08
C THR A 399 -18.49 -9.12 20.98
N ASP A 400 -18.30 -7.96 20.34
CA ASP A 400 -19.41 -7.17 19.82
C ASP A 400 -19.70 -7.63 18.39
N THR A 401 -20.87 -8.25 18.20
CA THR A 401 -21.28 -8.87 16.94
C THR A 401 -21.56 -7.88 15.82
N ALA A 402 -21.53 -6.58 16.10
CA ALA A 402 -21.53 -5.56 15.04
C ALA A 402 -20.15 -5.41 14.38
N ASN A 403 -19.08 -5.92 14.99
CA ASN A 403 -17.74 -5.89 14.42
C ASN A 403 -17.46 -7.19 13.68
N PHE A 404 -16.85 -7.08 12.50
CA PHE A 404 -16.48 -8.19 11.64
C PHE A 404 -15.09 -7.97 11.07
N ILE A 405 -14.40 -9.04 10.70
CA ILE A 405 -13.19 -8.92 9.87
C ILE A 405 -13.68 -8.84 8.42
N ALA A 406 -13.16 -7.91 7.63
CA ALA A 406 -13.56 -7.75 6.24
C ALA A 406 -13.25 -9.02 5.43
N ASP A 407 -14.17 -9.48 4.58
CA ASP A 407 -14.03 -10.72 3.78
C ASP A 407 -12.73 -10.79 2.97
N PHE A 408 -12.31 -9.65 2.42
CA PHE A 408 -11.10 -9.50 1.64
C PHE A 408 -9.83 -9.66 2.46
N SER A 409 -9.84 -9.32 3.76
CA SER A 409 -8.60 -9.24 4.57
C SER A 409 -7.88 -10.59 4.61
N ASN A 410 -6.61 -10.61 4.21
CA ASN A 410 -5.72 -11.75 4.43
C ASN A 410 -5.54 -11.97 5.93
N ILE A 411 -5.32 -13.24 6.29
CA ILE A 411 -5.28 -13.74 7.66
C ILE A 411 -4.14 -14.74 7.82
N GLY A 412 -3.67 -14.92 9.05
CA GLY A 412 -2.50 -15.77 9.32
C GLY A 412 -1.99 -15.55 10.73
N LEU A 413 -1.15 -16.48 11.20
CA LEU A 413 -0.52 -16.37 12.52
C LEU A 413 0.52 -15.24 12.57
N GLU A 414 0.90 -14.72 11.41
CA GLU A 414 1.73 -13.56 11.20
C GLU A 414 0.98 -12.24 11.47
N THR A 415 -0.35 -12.27 11.59
CA THR A 415 -1.13 -11.07 11.92
C THR A 415 -0.82 -10.59 13.34
N ASP A 416 -0.40 -9.35 13.51
CA ASP A 416 -0.12 -8.76 14.82
C ASP A 416 -1.30 -7.96 15.36
N LEU A 417 -1.97 -7.21 14.49
CA LEU A 417 -3.02 -6.25 14.84
C LEU A 417 -4.19 -6.31 13.84
N THR A 418 -5.35 -5.83 14.29
CA THR A 418 -6.45 -5.41 13.42
C THR A 418 -6.76 -3.93 13.59
N ALA A 419 -7.27 -3.29 12.56
CA ALA A 419 -7.72 -1.91 12.61
C ALA A 419 -8.87 -1.63 11.62
N PRO A 420 -9.60 -0.51 11.77
CA PRO A 420 -10.69 -0.15 10.88
C PRO A 420 -10.21 0.02 9.43
N GLY A 421 -10.75 -0.78 8.51
CA GLY A 421 -10.39 -0.80 7.10
C GLY A 421 -11.57 -0.95 6.13
N VAL A 422 -12.81 -0.79 6.61
CA VAL A 422 -14.03 -0.83 5.79
C VAL A 422 -14.79 0.48 5.93
N GLY A 423 -15.10 1.11 4.79
CA GLY A 423 -15.85 2.35 4.65
C GLY A 423 -15.09 3.56 5.17
N ILE A 424 -13.77 3.66 4.95
CA ILE A 424 -12.94 4.69 5.58
C ILE A 424 -12.94 5.98 4.76
N ILE A 425 -13.46 7.06 5.35
CA ILE A 425 -13.41 8.41 4.78
C ILE A 425 -12.04 9.03 5.04
N SER A 426 -11.37 9.47 3.98
CA SER A 426 -10.12 10.21 4.08
C SER A 426 -9.93 11.24 2.96
N THR A 427 -8.85 12.00 3.05
CA THR A 427 -8.43 13.01 2.08
C THR A 427 -8.09 12.39 0.73
N TYR A 428 -8.36 13.10 -0.35
CA TYR A 428 -8.12 12.68 -1.72
C TYR A 428 -7.57 13.86 -2.54
N PRO A 429 -6.80 13.64 -3.63
CA PRO A 429 -6.26 14.73 -4.43
C PRO A 429 -7.31 15.77 -4.86
N ASN A 430 -6.84 16.99 -5.13
CA ASN A 430 -7.66 18.14 -5.49
C ASN A 430 -8.61 18.64 -4.39
N ASN A 431 -8.22 18.50 -3.11
CA ASN A 431 -9.00 18.96 -1.96
C ASN A 431 -10.37 18.25 -1.82
N LEU A 432 -10.43 16.99 -2.26
CA LEU A 432 -11.60 16.13 -2.22
C LEU A 432 -11.45 15.08 -1.11
N TYR A 433 -12.49 14.28 -0.92
CA TYR A 433 -12.50 13.17 0.02
C TYR A 433 -13.05 11.93 -0.67
N ALA A 434 -12.57 10.75 -0.27
CA ALA A 434 -13.00 9.49 -0.83
C ALA A 434 -13.24 8.46 0.29
N VAL A 435 -14.04 7.45 -0.03
CA VAL A 435 -14.22 6.26 0.80
C VAL A 435 -13.41 5.13 0.18
N MET A 436 -12.62 4.43 1.00
CA MET A 436 -11.87 3.27 0.54
C MET A 436 -11.95 2.13 1.55
N ASP A 437 -11.87 0.92 1.00
CA ASP A 437 -11.77 -0.34 1.72
C ASP A 437 -10.37 -0.95 1.53
N GLY A 438 -9.84 -1.59 2.56
CA GLY A 438 -8.61 -2.37 2.45
C GLY A 438 -7.82 -2.45 3.74
N THR A 439 -6.94 -3.44 3.79
CA THR A 439 -5.82 -3.45 4.75
C THR A 439 -4.91 -2.23 4.59
N SER A 440 -4.87 -1.63 3.38
CA SER A 440 -4.30 -0.30 3.13
C SER A 440 -4.85 0.84 3.98
N MET A 441 -6.10 0.75 4.46
CA MET A 441 -6.72 1.76 5.32
C MET A 441 -6.59 1.39 6.80
N ALA A 442 -6.58 0.10 7.11
CA ALA A 442 -6.33 -0.41 8.46
C ALA A 442 -4.88 -0.13 8.92
N CYS A 443 -3.89 -0.36 8.05
CA CYS A 443 -2.47 -0.12 8.31
C CYS A 443 -2.19 1.33 8.79
N PRO A 444 -2.63 2.40 8.09
CA PRO A 444 -2.45 3.77 8.55
C PRO A 444 -3.27 4.12 9.80
N ALA A 445 -4.40 3.46 10.02
CA ALA A 445 -5.17 3.63 11.25
C ALA A 445 -4.38 3.12 12.47
N ALA A 446 -3.73 1.95 12.34
CA ALA A 446 -2.83 1.40 13.35
C ALA A 446 -1.55 2.25 13.51
N THR A 447 -0.91 2.64 12.39
CA THR A 447 0.29 3.51 12.40
C THR A 447 0.00 4.84 13.09
N GLY A 448 -1.14 5.47 12.79
CA GLY A 448 -1.56 6.72 13.42
C GLY A 448 -1.80 6.54 14.93
N MET A 449 -2.47 5.46 15.34
CA MET A 449 -2.65 5.19 16.78
C MET A 449 -1.30 4.93 17.47
N ALA A 450 -0.39 4.19 16.83
CA ALA A 450 0.96 3.97 17.34
C ALA A 450 1.73 5.29 17.51
N ALA A 451 1.69 6.18 16.51
CA ALA A 451 2.30 7.50 16.61
C ALA A 451 1.76 8.30 17.80
N ARG A 452 0.45 8.24 18.04
CA ARG A 452 -0.20 8.91 19.18
C ARG A 452 0.21 8.32 20.53
N ILE A 453 0.27 6.99 20.65
CA ILE A 453 0.74 6.31 21.86
C ILE A 453 2.18 6.70 22.16
N LEU A 454 3.06 6.65 21.15
CA LEU A 454 4.48 6.98 21.27
C LEU A 454 4.73 8.45 21.60
N ALA A 455 3.93 9.37 21.05
CA ALA A 455 3.99 10.79 21.39
C ALA A 455 3.74 11.07 22.88
N GLY A 456 3.03 10.17 23.57
CA GLY A 456 2.80 10.22 25.02
C GLY A 456 3.98 9.75 25.88
N ASN A 457 5.06 9.21 25.28
CA ASN A 457 6.25 8.75 25.98
C ASN A 457 7.54 9.40 25.40
N PRO A 458 7.89 10.62 25.85
CA PRO A 458 9.03 11.37 25.31
C PRO A 458 10.37 10.66 25.53
N ASP A 459 10.55 9.97 26.65
CA ASP A 459 11.81 9.30 26.98
C ASP A 459 12.11 8.17 25.98
N LEU A 460 11.07 7.41 25.62
CA LEU A 460 11.14 6.39 24.58
C LEU A 460 11.54 6.96 23.21
N LEU A 461 10.93 8.08 22.80
CA LEU A 461 11.26 8.72 21.53
C LEU A 461 12.69 9.31 21.50
N ASN A 462 13.22 9.72 22.66
CA ASN A 462 14.55 10.30 22.82
C ASN A 462 15.66 9.25 23.01
N LEU A 463 15.32 7.96 23.10
CA LEU A 463 16.34 6.89 23.10
C LEU A 463 17.23 6.99 21.84
N PRO A 464 18.50 6.57 21.93
CA PRO A 464 19.37 6.49 20.75
C PRO A 464 18.69 5.70 19.63
N ARG A 465 18.81 6.18 18.38
CA ARG A 465 18.20 5.55 17.20
C ARG A 465 18.95 4.27 16.84
N ASN A 466 18.58 3.18 17.51
CA ASN A 466 19.16 1.85 17.36
C ASN A 466 18.09 0.76 17.60
N GLN A 467 18.48 -0.51 17.46
CA GLN A 467 17.59 -1.65 17.71
C GLN A 467 16.87 -1.59 19.07
N THR A 468 17.55 -1.22 20.15
CA THR A 468 16.95 -1.14 21.49
C THR A 468 15.78 -0.17 21.53
N ARG A 469 15.85 0.95 20.81
CA ARG A 469 14.70 1.86 20.68
C ARG A 469 13.51 1.18 20.01
N ALA A 470 13.72 0.46 18.91
CA ALA A 470 12.63 -0.29 18.25
C ALA A 470 12.03 -1.37 19.16
N ASP A 471 12.88 -2.12 19.88
CA ASP A 471 12.44 -3.13 20.85
C ASP A 471 11.52 -2.50 21.92
N GLU A 472 11.92 -1.37 22.51
CA GLU A 472 11.14 -0.67 23.53
C GLU A 472 9.86 -0.05 22.96
N MET A 473 9.90 0.43 21.71
CA MET A 473 8.69 0.92 21.02
C MET A 473 7.66 -0.18 20.83
N VAL A 474 8.08 -1.35 20.34
CA VAL A 474 7.18 -2.50 20.15
C VAL A 474 6.63 -2.98 21.50
N LYS A 475 7.46 -3.06 22.54
CA LYS A 475 7.00 -3.41 23.91
C LYS A 475 5.96 -2.43 24.41
N TYR A 476 6.21 -1.13 24.29
CA TYR A 476 5.31 -0.08 24.75
C TYR A 476 3.99 -0.05 23.98
N LEU A 477 4.01 -0.30 22.66
CA LEU A 477 2.79 -0.48 21.88
C LEU A 477 2.02 -1.73 22.33
N SER A 478 2.72 -2.83 22.64
CA SER A 478 2.09 -4.11 22.95
C SER A 478 1.19 -4.11 24.20
N ILE A 479 1.47 -3.24 25.16
CA ILE A 479 0.65 -3.09 26.38
C ILE A 479 -0.60 -2.21 26.14
N ASN A 480 -0.73 -1.60 24.96
CA ASN A 480 -1.84 -0.73 24.57
C ASN A 480 -2.73 -1.38 23.50
N ILE A 481 -2.79 -2.71 23.46
CA ILE A 481 -3.61 -3.47 22.51
C ILE A 481 -4.76 -4.12 23.26
N LYS A 482 -5.96 -4.05 22.67
CA LYS A 482 -7.17 -4.71 23.18
C LYS A 482 -7.72 -5.69 22.15
N ALA A 483 -7.87 -6.96 22.56
CA ALA A 483 -8.55 -7.97 21.77
C ALA A 483 -10.04 -7.61 21.57
N LEU A 484 -10.54 -7.82 20.35
CA LEU A 484 -11.93 -7.61 19.97
C LEU A 484 -12.71 -8.93 19.92
N GLY A 485 -12.03 -10.07 19.96
CA GLY A 485 -12.65 -11.39 20.08
C GLY A 485 -12.84 -12.11 18.75
N PHE A 486 -12.07 -11.75 17.73
CA PHE A 486 -12.06 -12.43 16.43
C PHE A 486 -11.20 -13.70 16.44
N GLY A 487 -10.26 -13.79 17.39
CA GLY A 487 -9.28 -14.86 17.47
C GLY A 487 -7.97 -14.52 16.76
N ASN A 488 -6.88 -15.10 17.25
CA ASN A 488 -5.51 -14.67 16.91
C ASN A 488 -5.18 -14.73 15.41
N LEU A 489 -5.80 -15.65 14.65
CA LEU A 489 -5.61 -15.76 13.21
C LEU A 489 -6.05 -14.48 12.45
N TYR A 490 -7.03 -13.77 13.00
CA TYR A 490 -7.68 -12.64 12.34
C TYR A 490 -7.24 -11.29 12.88
N GLU A 491 -7.01 -11.18 14.18
CA GLU A 491 -6.71 -9.92 14.83
C GLU A 491 -5.34 -9.86 15.50
N GLY A 492 -4.57 -10.96 15.48
CA GLY A 492 -3.36 -11.07 16.25
C GLY A 492 -3.63 -10.84 17.73
N LYS A 493 -3.07 -9.75 18.28
CA LYS A 493 -3.32 -9.31 19.66
C LYS A 493 -4.59 -8.46 19.82
N GLY A 494 -5.15 -7.95 18.72
CA GLY A 494 -6.30 -7.06 18.71
C GLY A 494 -6.00 -5.69 18.08
N MET A 495 -6.69 -4.66 18.57
CA MET A 495 -6.57 -3.29 18.05
C MET A 495 -5.82 -2.39 19.03
N LEU A 496 -4.92 -1.54 18.52
CA LEU A 496 -4.27 -0.50 19.32
C LEU A 496 -5.31 0.49 19.86
N GLN A 497 -5.20 0.85 21.13
CA GLN A 497 -6.04 1.85 21.78
C GLN A 497 -5.16 2.86 22.50
N GLN A 498 -5.66 4.09 22.67
CA GLN A 498 -4.97 5.01 23.57
C GLN A 498 -4.90 4.40 24.98
N PRO A 499 -3.81 4.66 25.73
CA PRO A 499 -3.78 4.30 27.14
C PRO A 499 -4.96 4.99 27.82
N ASP A 500 -5.66 4.28 28.71
CA ASP A 500 -6.60 4.93 29.62
C ASP A 500 -5.86 6.08 30.32
N ALA A 501 -6.45 7.28 30.33
CA ALA A 501 -5.89 8.38 31.11
C ALA A 501 -5.70 7.85 32.53
N ALA A 502 -4.45 7.82 33.02
CA ALA A 502 -4.13 7.29 34.34
C ALA A 502 -5.11 7.87 35.35
N LYS A 503 -5.92 7.00 35.96
CA LYS A 503 -6.89 7.36 36.99
C LYS A 503 -6.20 7.81 38.26
#